data_AF-A0A2D5YRQ0-F1
#
_entry.id   AF-A0A2D5YRQ0-F1
#
_cell.length_a   1.000
_cell.length_b   1.000
_cell.length_c   1.000
_cell.angle_alpha   90.00
_cell.angle_beta   90.00
_cell.angle_gamma   90.00
#
_symmetry.space_group_name_H-M   'P 1'
#
loop_
_entity.id
_entity.type
_entity.pdbx_description
1 polymer ?
#
loop_
_entity_poly.entity_id
_entity_poly.type
_entity_poly.pdbx_seq_one_letter_code
_entity_poly.pdbx_strand_id
1 'polypeptide(L)'
;MFTINYINIFIFFLVSICLVFIMLFLAKLLSLFFSQNRDIEKISAYECGFDPFEDARLKFEIHFYLIAILFIVFDLEIAFLFPWAICLSVLGLTGFLTMLFFLVLLGFGFIFE
;
A
#
# COMPACT_ATOMS: atom_id res chain seq x y z
N MET A 1 -24.35 -17.30 4.41
CA MET A 1 -23.21 -17.65 3.53
C MET A 1 -22.18 -16.53 3.48
N PHE A 2 -22.54 -15.29 3.08
CA PHE A 2 -21.60 -14.16 3.03
C PHE A 2 -20.89 -13.85 4.36
N THR A 3 -21.61 -13.76 5.49
CA THR A 3 -21.01 -13.46 6.80
C THR A 3 -19.97 -14.49 7.23
N ILE A 4 -20.19 -15.77 6.91
CA ILE A 4 -19.23 -16.85 7.20
C ILE A 4 -17.95 -16.66 6.38
N ASN A 5 -18.05 -16.24 5.12
CA ASN A 5 -16.88 -15.96 4.28
C ASN A 5 -16.05 -14.79 4.85
N TYR A 6 -16.70 -13.71 5.30
CA TYR A 6 -16.00 -12.59 5.93
C TYR A 6 -15.33 -13.00 7.25
N ILE A 7 -15.99 -13.82 8.07
CA ILE A 7 -15.40 -14.38 9.28
C ILE A 7 -14.17 -15.23 8.95
N ASN A 8 -14.23 -16.06 7.91
CA ASN A 8 -13.10 -16.88 7.47
C ASN A 8 -11.90 -16.02 7.01
N ILE A 9 -12.16 -14.96 6.25
CA ILE A 9 -11.13 -13.99 5.83
C ILE A 9 -10.50 -13.32 7.05
N PHE A 10 -11.32 -12.91 8.02
CA PHE A 10 -10.84 -12.29 9.25
C PHE A 10 -10.00 -13.24 10.11
N ILE A 11 -10.42 -14.49 10.25
CA ILE A 11 -9.63 -15.53 10.94
C ILE A 11 -8.29 -15.75 10.24
N PHE A 12 -8.28 -15.84 8.91
CA PHE A 12 -7.04 -16.00 8.14
C PHE A 12 -6.08 -14.83 8.35
N PHE A 13 -6.59 -13.60 8.34
CA PHE A 13 -5.83 -12.39 8.65
C PHE A 13 -5.22 -12.44 10.06
N LEU A 14 -6.02 -12.83 11.06
CA LEU A 14 -5.57 -12.92 12.46
C LEU A 14 -4.49 -14.00 12.64
N VAL A 15 -4.66 -15.17 12.02
CA VAL A 15 -3.65 -16.24 12.04
C VAL A 15 -2.36 -15.77 11.36
N SER A 16 -2.45 -15.05 10.24
CA SER A 16 -1.28 -14.52 9.52
C SER A 16 -0.49 -13.54 10.38
N ILE A 17 -1.18 -12.60 11.06
CA ILE A 17 -0.56 -11.67 12.01
C ILE A 17 0.07 -12.42 13.18
N CYS A 18 -0.65 -13.38 13.76
CA CYS A 18 -0.17 -14.19 14.87
C CYS A 18 1.12 -14.94 14.49
N LEU A 19 1.18 -15.52 13.29
CA LEU A 19 2.38 -16.17 12.77
C LEU A 19 3.56 -15.20 12.64
N VAL A 20 3.35 -13.99 12.13
CA VAL A 20 4.40 -12.96 12.07
C VAL A 20 4.94 -12.65 13.47
N PHE A 21 4.06 -12.44 14.45
CA PHE A 21 4.48 -12.16 15.83
C PHE A 21 5.18 -13.36 16.47
N ILE A 22 4.71 -14.59 16.26
CA ILE A 22 5.36 -15.81 16.73
C ILE A 22 6.77 -15.89 16.14
N MET A 23 6.94 -15.69 14.83
CA MET A 23 8.24 -15.76 14.17
C MET A 23 9.20 -14.68 14.69
N LEU A 24 8.74 -13.44 14.84
CA LEU A 24 9.54 -12.35 15.42
C LEU A 24 9.89 -12.63 16.89
N PHE A 25 8.95 -13.17 17.67
CA PHE A 25 9.18 -13.54 19.07
C PHE A 25 10.19 -14.67 19.18
N LEU A 26 10.08 -15.74 18.39
CA LEU A 26 11.03 -16.83 18.36
C LEU A 26 12.41 -16.33 17.91
N ALA A 27 12.50 -15.48 16.89
CA ALA A 27 13.75 -14.88 16.45
C ALA A 27 14.41 -14.07 17.58
N LYS A 28 13.62 -13.28 18.30
CA LYS A 28 14.10 -12.52 19.46
C LYS A 28 14.52 -13.44 20.61
N LEU A 29 13.75 -14.48 20.90
CA LEU A 29 14.05 -15.45 21.94
C LEU A 29 15.36 -16.20 21.64
N LEU A 30 15.54 -16.70 20.43
CA LEU A 30 16.81 -17.31 19.98
C LEU A 30 17.97 -16.32 20.15
N SER A 31 17.77 -15.04 19.82
CA SER A 31 18.81 -14.03 19.97
C SER A 31 19.22 -13.75 21.41
N LEU A 32 18.41 -14.14 22.40
CA LEU A 32 18.79 -14.07 23.83
C LEU A 32 19.60 -15.30 24.25
N PHE A 33 19.34 -16.46 23.65
CA PHE A 33 20.08 -17.69 23.94
C PHE A 33 21.47 -17.73 23.27
N PHE A 34 21.64 -17.02 22.16
CA PHE A 34 22.93 -16.87 21.49
C PHE A 34 23.58 -15.52 21.84
N SER A 35 24.90 -15.51 22.09
CA SER A 35 25.64 -14.26 22.34
C SER A 35 25.59 -13.35 21.11
N GLN A 36 24.80 -12.29 21.17
CA GLN A 36 24.85 -11.22 20.19
C GLN A 36 26.02 -10.28 20.52
N ASN A 37 27.17 -10.49 19.86
CA ASN A 37 28.21 -9.45 19.83
C ASN A 37 27.67 -8.29 18.98
N ARG A 38 27.26 -7.23 19.69
CA ARG A 38 26.70 -5.98 19.18
C ARG A 38 27.81 -4.94 19.15
N ASP A 39 28.75 -5.12 18.24
CA ASP A 39 29.79 -4.12 18.00
C ASP A 39 29.19 -2.89 17.32
N ILE A 40 29.78 -1.72 17.57
CA ILE A 40 29.29 -0.44 17.02
C ILE A 40 29.22 -0.51 15.48
N GLU A 41 30.23 -1.11 14.85
CA GLU A 41 30.31 -1.33 13.40
C GLU A 41 29.23 -2.27 12.84
N LYS A 42 28.63 -3.12 13.69
CA LYS A 42 27.55 -4.02 13.27
C LYS A 42 26.18 -3.34 13.29
N ILE A 43 26.06 -2.26 14.04
CA ILE A 43 24.82 -1.49 14.23
C ILE A 43 24.86 -0.18 13.43
N SER A 44 26.04 0.25 12.98
CA SER A 44 26.21 1.40 12.10
C SER A 44 25.49 1.19 10.76
N ALA A 45 25.12 2.29 10.12
CA ALA A 45 24.54 2.26 8.79
C ALA A 45 25.56 1.66 7.80
N TYR A 46 25.06 0.89 6.84
CA TYR A 46 25.92 0.31 5.81
C TYR A 46 26.38 1.41 4.86
N GLU A 47 27.67 1.77 4.94
CA GLU A 47 28.36 2.60 3.95
C GLU A 47 29.86 2.25 3.95
N CYS A 48 30.19 0.96 3.84
CA CYS A 48 31.57 0.45 3.80
C CYS A 48 32.49 0.95 4.95
N GLY A 49 31.93 1.17 6.16
CA GLY A 49 32.67 1.67 7.33
C GLY A 49 32.87 3.19 7.37
N PHE A 50 32.23 3.93 6.47
CA PHE A 50 32.13 5.39 6.54
C PHE A 50 30.86 5.81 7.26
N ASP A 51 30.91 6.96 7.93
CA ASP A 51 29.69 7.60 8.39
C ASP A 51 28.85 8.01 7.16
N PRO A 52 27.52 7.81 7.19
CA PRO A 52 26.66 8.18 6.08
C PRO A 52 26.85 9.66 5.72
N PHE A 53 27.14 9.92 4.45
CA PHE A 53 27.50 11.24 3.94
C PHE A 53 26.37 12.28 4.09
N GLU A 54 25.12 11.83 4.21
CA GLU A 54 23.93 12.67 4.18
C GLU A 54 22.99 12.37 5.35
N ASP A 55 22.33 13.42 5.88
CA ASP A 55 21.25 13.27 6.85
C ASP A 55 20.05 12.60 6.14
N ALA A 56 19.53 11.51 6.71
CA ALA A 56 18.36 10.78 6.19
C ALA A 56 17.08 11.64 6.10
N ARG A 57 17.12 12.88 6.59
CA ARG A 57 16.04 13.87 6.56
C ARG A 57 16.13 14.88 5.41
N LEU A 58 16.94 14.61 4.39
CA LEU A 58 16.90 15.40 3.16
C LEU A 58 15.52 15.34 2.50
N LYS A 59 15.16 16.41 1.80
CA LYS A 59 13.91 16.45 1.04
C LYS A 59 14.04 15.48 -0.14
N PHE A 60 13.28 14.39 -0.08
CA PHE A 60 13.13 13.47 -1.20
C PHE A 60 12.57 14.19 -2.43
N GLU A 61 12.83 13.61 -3.61
CA GLU A 61 12.37 14.17 -4.86
C GLU A 61 10.84 14.34 -4.90
N ILE A 62 10.39 15.48 -5.43
CA ILE A 62 8.95 15.80 -5.49
C ILE A 62 8.18 14.87 -6.45
N HIS A 63 8.89 14.14 -7.32
CA HIS A 63 8.31 13.18 -8.25
C HIS A 63 7.44 12.14 -7.54
N PHE A 64 7.88 11.63 -6.38
CA PHE A 64 7.09 10.64 -5.62
C PHE A 64 5.78 11.22 -5.07
N TYR A 65 5.76 12.52 -4.77
CA TYR A 65 4.56 13.19 -4.30
C TYR A 65 3.52 13.35 -5.41
N LEU A 66 3.94 13.75 -6.61
CA LEU A 66 3.05 13.85 -7.78
C LEU A 66 2.45 12.48 -8.13
N ILE A 67 3.28 11.43 -8.15
CA ILE A 67 2.81 10.05 -8.41
C ILE A 67 1.79 9.60 -7.34
N ALA A 68 1.99 9.96 -6.07
CA ALA A 68 1.06 9.60 -5.00
C ALA A 68 -0.30 10.30 -5.14
N ILE A 69 -0.33 11.59 -5.49
CA ILE A 69 -1.58 12.31 -5.75
C ILE A 69 -2.31 11.71 -6.95
N LEU A 70 -1.57 11.46 -8.04
CA LEU A 70 -2.12 10.86 -9.23
C LEU A 70 -2.74 9.49 -8.94
N PHE A 71 -2.07 8.66 -8.12
CA PHE A 71 -2.60 7.38 -7.65
C PHE A 71 -3.90 7.55 -6.87
N ILE A 72 -4.00 8.53 -5.97
CA ILE A 72 -5.22 8.79 -5.20
C ILE A 72 -6.38 9.18 -6.12
N VAL A 73 -6.14 10.02 -7.12
CA VAL A 73 -7.17 10.45 -8.08
C VAL A 73 -7.66 9.27 -8.92
N PHE A 74 -6.76 8.43 -9.43
CA PHE A 74 -7.14 7.24 -10.19
C PHE A 74 -7.80 6.15 -9.34
N ASP A 75 -7.39 5.98 -8.08
CA ASP A 75 -8.06 5.03 -7.17
C ASP A 75 -9.51 5.45 -6.89
N LEU A 76 -9.74 6.77 -6.75
CA LEU A 76 -11.08 7.33 -6.64
C LEU A 76 -11.90 7.10 -7.93
N GLU A 77 -11.30 7.23 -9.12
CA GLU A 77 -11.95 6.89 -10.39
C GLU A 77 -12.45 5.43 -10.40
N ILE A 78 -11.60 4.49 -9.99
CA ILE A 78 -11.94 3.06 -9.93
C ILE A 78 -13.06 2.81 -8.91
N ALA A 79 -13.06 3.51 -7.78
CA ALA A 79 -14.13 3.42 -6.78
C ALA A 79 -15.50 3.81 -7.35
N PHE A 80 -15.56 4.74 -8.32
CA PHE A 80 -16.80 5.07 -9.04
C PHE A 80 -17.12 4.13 -10.21
N LEU A 81 -16.10 3.62 -10.91
CA LEU A 81 -16.25 2.64 -11.98
C LEU A 81 -16.88 1.33 -11.50
N PHE A 82 -16.51 0.86 -10.30
CA PHE A 82 -16.91 -0.48 -9.86
C PHE A 82 -18.43 -0.64 -9.62
N PRO A 83 -19.11 0.25 -8.87
CA PRO A 83 -20.56 0.19 -8.73
C PRO A 83 -21.29 0.41 -10.06
N TRP A 84 -20.77 1.31 -10.91
CA TRP A 84 -21.33 1.55 -12.24
C TRP A 84 -21.27 0.29 -13.12
N ALA A 85 -20.12 -0.40 -13.13
CA ALA A 85 -19.92 -1.62 -13.92
C ALA A 85 -20.88 -2.75 -13.51
N ILE A 86 -21.13 -2.90 -12.20
CA ILE A 86 -22.05 -3.92 -11.68
C ILE A 86 -23.52 -3.58 -12.02
N CYS A 87 -23.89 -2.30 -11.99
CA CYS A 87 -25.28 -1.85 -12.17
C CYS A 87 -25.62 -1.40 -13.59
N LEU A 88 -24.71 -1.58 -14.56
CA LEU A 88 -24.88 -1.07 -15.93
C LEU A 88 -26.18 -1.54 -16.60
N SER A 89 -26.58 -2.79 -16.35
CA SER A 89 -27.82 -3.36 -16.89
C SER A 89 -29.08 -2.66 -16.38
N VAL A 90 -29.05 -2.08 -15.18
CA VAL A 90 -30.16 -1.34 -14.56
C VAL A 90 -30.16 0.12 -15.00
N LEU A 91 -28.97 0.72 -15.12
CA LEU A 91 -28.81 2.13 -15.44
C LEU A 91 -29.04 2.43 -16.94
N GLY A 92 -28.87 1.44 -17.82
CA GLY A 92 -29.10 1.58 -19.25
C GLY A 92 -28.20 2.62 -19.92
N LEU A 93 -28.69 3.22 -21.01
CA LEU A 93 -27.91 4.15 -21.83
C LEU A 93 -27.53 5.45 -21.07
N THR A 94 -28.39 5.93 -20.18
CA THR A 94 -28.13 7.16 -19.42
C THR A 94 -26.95 6.96 -18.47
N GLY A 95 -26.92 5.85 -17.72
CA GLY A 95 -25.78 5.51 -16.87
C GLY A 95 -24.49 5.31 -17.64
N PHE A 96 -24.57 4.70 -18.82
CA PHE A 96 -23.42 4.54 -19.70
C PHE A 96 -22.83 5.91 -20.11
N LEU A 97 -23.68 6.82 -20.60
CA LEU A 97 -23.24 8.15 -21.05
C LEU A 97 -22.70 9.01 -19.90
N THR A 98 -23.30 8.95 -18.71
CA THR A 98 -22.79 9.70 -17.55
C THR A 98 -21.40 9.22 -17.14
N MET A 99 -21.15 7.91 -17.16
CA MET A 99 -19.82 7.40 -16.81
C MET A 99 -18.79 7.68 -17.90
N LEU A 100 -19.19 7.59 -19.16
CA LEU A 100 -18.34 8.00 -20.29
C LEU A 100 -17.90 9.46 -20.14
N PHE A 101 -18.83 10.36 -19.80
CA PHE A 101 -18.51 11.77 -19.56
C PHE A 101 -17.56 11.95 -18.37
N PHE A 102 -17.79 11.24 -17.27
CA PHE A 102 -16.92 11.26 -16.10
C PHE A 102 -15.48 10.80 -16.43
N LEU A 103 -15.33 9.69 -17.15
CA LEU A 103 -14.02 9.18 -17.61
C LEU A 103 -13.31 10.16 -18.54
N VAL A 104 -14.04 10.79 -19.45
CA VAL A 104 -13.46 11.81 -20.34
C VAL A 104 -12.97 13.01 -19.54
N LEU A 105 -13.75 13.48 -18.55
CA LEU A 105 -13.38 14.62 -17.71
C LEU A 105 -12.10 14.33 -16.91
N LEU A 106 -12.01 13.18 -16.27
CA LEU A 106 -10.80 12.77 -15.55
C LEU A 106 -9.62 12.50 -16.49
N GLY A 107 -9.87 11.89 -17.65
CA GLY A 107 -8.87 11.67 -18.69
C GLY A 107 -8.28 12.99 -19.23
N PHE A 108 -9.09 14.04 -19.35
CA PHE A 108 -8.56 15.38 -19.65
C PHE A 108 -7.68 15.91 -18.52
N GLY A 109 -8.11 15.77 -17.27
CA GLY A 109 -7.29 16.13 -16.10
C GLY A 109 -5.92 15.45 -16.12
N PHE A 110 -5.88 14.17 -16.45
CA PHE A 110 -4.64 13.40 -16.55
C PHE A 110 -3.71 13.85 -17.70
N ILE A 111 -4.26 14.23 -18.85
CA ILE A 111 -3.45 14.69 -19.99
C ILE A 111 -2.75 16.03 -19.68
N PHE A 112 -3.35 16.87 -18.83
CA PHE A 112 -2.84 18.21 -18.51
C PHE A 112 -1.92 18.27 -17.28
N GLU A 113 -1.85 17.21 -16.48
CA GLU A 113 -0.91 17.10 -15.35
C GLU A 113 0.55 17.00 -15.83
#